data_AF-A0A4Z1GMN6-F1
#
_entry.id   AF-A0A4Z1GMN6-F1
#
_cell.length_a   1.000
_cell.length_b   1.000
_cell.length_c   1.000
_cell.angle_alpha   90.00
_cell.angle_beta   90.00
_cell.angle_gamma   90.00
#
_symmetry.space_group_name_H-M   'P 1'
#
loop_
_entity.id
_entity.type
_entity.pdbx_description
1 polymer ?
#
loop_
_entity_poly.entity_id
_entity_poly.type
_entity_poly.pdbx_seq_one_letter_code
_entity_poly.pdbx_strand_id
1 'polypeptide(L)'
;MAQQNKKRKRNEDLTAARQELLSPIIFLARGVKADTRFTVFRQEFHLHSSGLKHHSSYFRKFLDSVDKQPASTSALFKYDYRSVVDEDGSWALMPASDSPEITDQQMTLVDGLKEEIEAVRKLLCAIHSRNYKIETTDELERLTHLANYYRALPVVSGTLTGALFKSSMFEASTPTYGAKDCKCHDESVSLLLLARKLRHGVLFREYLIHTVGRWDSLPDIEKKYIEEDQELSTLVQTKLKLLYEILAKTQSALLWALVEGKLAVLYTAIGGSYPTPLIGGSVSMYRALFDEHSFHDLFDKEETRELGDLMLSLLKNNLALGCLGEKSGKVDGIFEKTFLCTKIEDDELPWDLGEIDW
;
A
#
# COMPACT_ATOMS: atom_id res chain seq x y z
N MET A 1 35.46 8.29 -65.57
CA MET A 1 36.07 9.27 -64.65
C MET A 1 34.97 9.92 -63.83
N ALA A 2 35.13 9.83 -62.51
CA ALA A 2 34.37 10.28 -61.33
C ALA A 2 33.13 11.19 -61.43
N GLN A 3 32.08 10.79 -60.69
CA GLN A 3 31.04 11.61 -60.05
C GLN A 3 31.60 12.44 -58.87
N GLN A 4 31.04 13.65 -58.64
CA GLN A 4 30.67 14.25 -57.32
C GLN A 4 30.17 15.70 -57.59
N ASN A 5 28.93 16.16 -57.33
CA ASN A 5 28.06 16.31 -56.15
C ASN A 5 28.08 17.71 -55.47
N LYS A 6 26.85 18.23 -55.25
CA LYS A 6 26.38 19.12 -54.15
C LYS A 6 26.73 20.63 -54.13
N LYS A 7 25.68 21.48 -54.24
CA LYS A 7 24.91 22.05 -53.08
C LYS A 7 23.80 23.00 -53.57
N ARG A 8 22.54 22.55 -53.47
CA ARG A 8 21.34 23.42 -53.45
C ARG A 8 21.04 23.75 -51.99
N LYS A 9 20.98 25.04 -51.65
CA LYS A 9 20.44 25.54 -50.37
C LYS A 9 18.96 25.16 -50.28
N ARG A 10 18.59 24.46 -49.21
CA ARG A 10 17.22 24.05 -48.87
C ARG A 10 16.81 24.84 -47.63
N ASN A 11 15.59 25.38 -47.70
CA ASN A 11 14.82 26.07 -46.67
C ASN A 11 15.16 25.67 -45.24
N GLU A 12 15.51 26.67 -44.45
CA GLU A 12 15.28 26.69 -43.01
C GLU A 12 13.84 27.15 -42.79
N ASP A 13 12.88 26.23 -42.94
CA ASP A 13 11.59 26.36 -42.26
C ASP A 13 11.80 25.86 -40.83
N LEU A 14 11.96 26.81 -39.92
CA LEU A 14 11.86 26.62 -38.48
C LEU A 14 10.40 26.27 -38.15
N THR A 15 10.03 25.01 -38.35
CA THR A 15 8.83 24.44 -37.72
C THR A 15 9.08 24.42 -36.22
N ALA A 16 8.52 25.39 -35.50
CA ALA A 16 8.32 25.30 -34.07
C ALA A 16 7.57 23.99 -33.80
N ALA A 17 8.18 23.07 -33.05
CA ALA A 17 7.55 21.86 -32.59
C ALA A 17 6.31 22.24 -31.77
N ARG A 18 5.13 22.12 -32.38
CA ARG A 18 3.85 22.22 -31.70
C ARG A 18 3.79 21.01 -30.76
N GLN A 19 4.13 21.21 -29.48
CA GLN A 19 4.01 20.18 -28.46
C GLN A 19 2.55 19.70 -28.43
N GLU A 20 2.31 18.41 -28.66
CA GLU A 20 0.98 17.82 -28.60
C GLU A 20 0.48 17.85 -27.14
N LEU A 21 -0.48 18.73 -26.85
CA LEU A 21 -1.19 18.73 -25.56
C LEU A 21 -2.05 17.46 -25.47
N LEU A 22 -1.95 16.75 -24.34
CA LEU A 22 -2.79 15.58 -24.08
C LEU A 22 -4.26 16.01 -23.98
N SER A 23 -5.17 15.12 -24.39
CA SER A 23 -6.60 15.38 -24.26
C SER A 23 -6.99 15.58 -22.78
N PRO A 24 -7.81 16.58 -22.43
CA PRO A 24 -8.20 16.82 -21.05
C PRO A 24 -8.98 15.64 -20.45
N ILE A 25 -8.67 15.30 -19.20
CA ILE A 25 -9.41 14.30 -18.43
C ILE A 25 -10.52 15.01 -17.64
N ILE A 26 -11.78 14.63 -17.88
CA ILE A 26 -12.95 15.38 -17.39
C ILE A 26 -13.61 14.64 -16.22
N PHE A 27 -13.72 15.27 -15.05
CA PHE A 27 -14.38 14.78 -13.82
C PHE A 27 -15.70 15.49 -13.53
N LEU A 28 -16.66 15.37 -14.45
CA LEU A 28 -17.98 16.02 -14.33
C LEU A 28 -19.11 14.99 -14.30
N ALA A 29 -20.16 15.31 -13.53
CA ALA A 29 -21.46 14.65 -13.63
C ALA A 29 -22.26 15.21 -14.81
N ARG A 30 -23.30 14.49 -15.26
CA ARG A 30 -24.14 14.92 -16.39
C ARG A 30 -24.79 16.28 -16.09
N GLY A 31 -24.65 17.21 -17.03
CA GLY A 31 -25.23 18.56 -16.93
C GLY A 31 -24.44 19.56 -16.09
N VAL A 32 -23.34 19.15 -15.45
CA VAL A 32 -22.46 20.05 -14.70
C VAL A 32 -21.36 20.58 -15.63
N LYS A 33 -21.15 21.89 -15.63
CA LYS A 33 -20.03 22.53 -16.35
C LYS A 33 -18.80 22.55 -15.45
N ALA A 34 -17.62 22.36 -16.02
CA ALA A 34 -16.38 22.58 -15.27
C ALA A 34 -16.22 24.05 -14.92
N ASP A 35 -15.86 24.33 -13.67
CA ASP A 35 -15.46 25.64 -13.17
C ASP A 35 -13.99 25.64 -12.70
N THR A 36 -13.33 24.48 -12.67
CA THR A 36 -11.93 24.31 -12.27
C THR A 36 -11.14 23.59 -13.34
N ARG A 37 -9.94 24.09 -13.64
CA ARG A 37 -8.92 23.41 -14.43
C ARG A 37 -7.63 23.25 -13.62
N PHE A 38 -7.13 22.02 -13.56
CA PHE A 38 -5.77 21.75 -13.11
C PHE A 38 -4.92 21.31 -14.30
N THR A 39 -3.79 21.98 -14.53
CA THR A 39 -2.77 21.60 -15.49
C THR A 39 -1.60 20.98 -14.72
N VAL A 40 -1.59 19.66 -14.60
CA VAL A 40 -0.53 18.92 -13.90
C VAL A 40 0.49 18.52 -14.95
N PHE A 41 1.60 19.25 -14.97
CA PHE A 41 2.62 19.20 -16.01
C PHE A 41 2.01 19.39 -17.41
N ARG A 42 1.81 18.31 -18.17
CA ARG A 42 1.22 18.32 -19.52
C ARG A 42 -0.20 17.76 -19.60
N GLN A 43 -0.75 17.30 -18.47
CA GLN A 43 -2.09 16.72 -18.41
C GLN A 43 -3.07 17.74 -17.83
N GLU A 44 -4.09 18.10 -18.62
CA GLU A 44 -5.20 18.91 -18.14
C GLU A 44 -6.29 18.05 -17.50
N PHE A 45 -6.84 18.55 -16.40
CA PHE A 45 -7.96 17.99 -15.68
C PHE A 45 -9.08 19.02 -15.56
N HIS A 46 -10.28 18.70 -16.03
CA HIS A 46 -11.46 19.57 -15.95
C HIS A 46 -12.40 19.05 -14.87
N LEU A 47 -12.64 19.87 -13.85
CA LEU A 47 -13.27 19.48 -12.60
C LEU A 47 -14.39 20.45 -12.22
N HIS A 48 -15.18 20.07 -11.22
CA HIS A 48 -16.07 20.99 -10.53
C HIS A 48 -15.60 21.23 -9.09
N SER A 49 -15.46 22.49 -8.69
CA SER A 49 -14.89 22.91 -7.42
C SER A 49 -15.65 22.39 -6.19
N SER A 50 -16.94 22.06 -6.33
CA SER A 50 -17.74 21.52 -5.22
C SER A 50 -17.18 20.21 -4.66
N GLY A 51 -16.67 19.31 -5.52
CA GLY A 51 -16.08 18.05 -5.07
C GLY A 51 -14.81 18.29 -4.26
N LEU A 52 -13.92 19.14 -4.78
CA LEU A 52 -12.69 19.55 -4.10
C LEU A 52 -12.99 20.15 -2.72
N LYS A 53 -13.92 21.12 -2.63
CA LYS A 53 -14.27 21.77 -1.35
C LYS A 53 -14.96 20.83 -0.38
N HIS A 54 -15.71 19.85 -0.87
CA HIS A 54 -16.39 18.88 -0.02
C HIS A 54 -15.39 17.93 0.64
N HIS A 55 -14.42 17.40 -0.12
CA HIS A 55 -13.52 16.33 0.33
C HIS A 55 -12.09 16.76 0.68
N SER A 56 -11.76 18.05 0.56
CA SER A 56 -10.45 18.59 0.93
C SER A 56 -10.60 19.89 1.70
N SER A 57 -10.12 19.90 2.95
CA SER A 57 -10.11 21.11 3.77
C SER A 57 -9.14 22.17 3.22
N TYR A 58 -8.09 21.74 2.52
CA TYR A 58 -7.17 22.62 1.78
C TYR A 58 -7.93 23.38 0.69
N PHE A 59 -8.61 22.69 -0.22
CA PHE A 59 -9.32 23.36 -1.32
C PHE A 59 -10.52 24.16 -0.83
N ARG A 60 -11.20 23.72 0.24
CA ARG A 60 -12.26 24.49 0.89
C ARG A 60 -11.78 25.85 1.36
N LYS A 61 -10.62 25.91 2.02
CA LYS A 61 -10.03 27.17 2.53
C LYS A 61 -9.40 27.99 1.41
N PHE A 62 -8.70 27.32 0.48
CA PHE A 62 -7.83 28.01 -0.46
C PHE A 62 -8.59 28.53 -1.68
N LEU A 63 -9.57 27.81 -2.23
CA LEU A 63 -10.21 28.21 -3.48
C LEU A 63 -10.96 29.54 -3.35
N ASP A 64 -11.67 29.77 -2.25
CA ASP A 64 -12.46 30.99 -2.01
C ASP A 64 -11.81 31.97 -1.01
N SER A 65 -10.49 31.91 -0.83
CA SER A 65 -9.80 32.85 0.08
C SER A 65 -10.00 34.30 -0.40
N VAL A 66 -10.23 35.20 0.55
CA VAL A 66 -10.45 36.64 0.30
C VAL A 66 -9.24 37.32 -0.34
N ASP A 67 -8.05 36.75 -0.16
CA ASP A 67 -6.80 37.28 -0.70
C ASP A 67 -6.63 36.99 -2.20
N LYS A 68 -7.51 36.17 -2.79
CA LYS A 68 -7.41 35.79 -4.20
C LYS A 68 -8.15 36.75 -5.09
N GLN A 69 -7.46 37.16 -6.15
CA GLN A 69 -8.08 37.93 -7.21
C GLN A 69 -9.16 37.09 -7.89
N PRO A 70 -10.38 37.63 -8.05
CA PRO A 70 -11.42 36.93 -8.77
C PRO A 70 -10.98 36.69 -10.23
N ALA A 71 -11.41 35.57 -10.79
CA ALA A 71 -11.16 35.30 -12.20
C ALA A 71 -11.75 36.41 -13.08
N SER A 72 -11.05 36.74 -14.17
CA SER A 72 -11.55 37.65 -15.19
C SER A 72 -12.95 37.22 -15.66
N THR A 73 -13.82 38.17 -15.97
CA THR A 73 -15.12 37.92 -16.60
C THR A 73 -15.03 37.17 -17.94
N SER A 74 -13.87 37.16 -18.59
CA SER A 74 -13.61 36.40 -19.82
C SER A 74 -12.98 35.03 -19.59
N ALA A 75 -12.71 34.63 -18.34
CA ALA A 75 -12.05 33.37 -18.03
C ALA A 75 -13.00 32.19 -18.28
N LEU A 76 -12.48 31.13 -18.92
CA LEU A 76 -13.22 29.89 -19.17
C LEU A 76 -13.47 29.08 -17.88
N PHE A 77 -12.55 29.20 -16.92
CA PHE A 77 -12.61 28.53 -15.63
C PHE A 77 -12.54 29.57 -14.51
N LYS A 78 -13.32 29.35 -13.45
CA LYS A 78 -13.28 30.18 -12.23
C LYS A 78 -11.98 29.95 -11.46
N TYR A 79 -11.48 28.72 -11.47
CA TYR A 79 -10.25 28.32 -10.81
C TYR A 79 -9.32 27.68 -11.83
N ASP A 80 -8.17 28.29 -12.06
CA ASP A 80 -7.18 27.79 -13.02
C ASP A 80 -5.84 27.62 -12.30
N TYR A 81 -5.34 26.39 -12.27
CA TYR A 81 -4.15 26.01 -11.51
C TYR A 81 -3.19 25.22 -12.36
N ARG A 82 -1.90 25.38 -12.10
CA ARG A 82 -0.83 24.64 -12.77
C ARG A 82 0.18 24.10 -11.77
N SER A 83 0.85 23.01 -12.13
CA SER A 83 2.01 22.52 -11.39
C SER A 83 3.15 23.54 -11.46
N VAL A 84 3.75 23.82 -10.31
CA VAL A 84 5.02 24.55 -10.17
C VAL A 84 6.01 23.58 -9.54
N VAL A 85 7.21 23.50 -10.10
CA VAL A 85 8.30 22.61 -9.65
C VAL A 85 9.41 23.47 -9.05
N ASP A 86 9.82 23.11 -7.85
CA ASP A 86 10.90 23.73 -7.10
C ASP A 86 12.26 23.11 -7.47
N GLU A 87 13.35 23.74 -7.02
CA GLU A 87 14.72 23.34 -7.37
C GLU A 87 15.09 21.92 -6.94
N ASP A 88 14.43 21.40 -5.90
CA ASP A 88 14.62 20.05 -5.37
C ASP A 88 13.79 18.98 -6.10
N GLY A 89 13.00 19.38 -7.11
CA GLY A 89 12.11 18.49 -7.85
C GLY A 89 10.76 18.26 -7.16
N SER A 90 10.52 18.83 -5.97
CA SER A 90 9.19 18.86 -5.36
C SER A 90 8.26 19.78 -6.16
N TRP A 91 6.95 19.55 -6.03
CA TRP A 91 5.97 20.29 -6.84
C TRP A 91 4.64 20.50 -6.12
N ALA A 92 3.92 21.56 -6.49
CA ALA A 92 2.59 21.87 -5.98
C ALA A 92 1.70 22.56 -7.01
N LEU A 93 0.39 22.57 -6.78
CA LEU A 93 -0.58 23.32 -7.59
C LEU A 93 -0.65 24.78 -7.15
N MET A 94 -0.34 25.71 -8.07
CA MET A 94 -0.44 27.15 -7.86
C MET A 94 -1.41 27.81 -8.85
N PRO A 95 -2.01 28.96 -8.51
CA PRO A 95 -2.84 29.72 -9.45
C PRO A 95 -2.09 30.04 -10.74
N ALA A 96 -2.74 29.78 -11.88
CA ALA A 96 -2.14 30.01 -13.19
C ALA A 96 -1.81 31.48 -13.48
N SER A 97 -2.48 32.41 -12.80
CA SER A 97 -2.19 33.85 -12.87
C SER A 97 -0.84 34.23 -12.25
N ASP A 98 -0.40 33.46 -11.25
CA ASP A 98 0.72 33.82 -10.37
C ASP A 98 1.98 33.03 -10.71
N SER A 99 1.92 32.15 -11.72
CA SER A 99 2.98 31.19 -12.01
C SER A 99 3.21 31.04 -13.52
N PRO A 100 4.47 31.06 -13.99
CA PRO A 100 4.78 30.83 -15.40
C PRO A 100 4.44 29.39 -15.81
N GLU A 101 4.42 29.13 -17.11
CA GLU A 101 4.31 27.76 -17.62
C GLU A 101 5.58 26.96 -17.26
N ILE A 102 5.39 25.69 -16.93
CA ILE A 102 6.49 24.80 -16.63
C ILE A 102 7.31 24.52 -17.89
N THR A 103 8.62 24.52 -17.76
CA THR A 103 9.55 24.18 -18.84
C THR A 103 9.89 22.69 -18.84
N ASP A 104 10.28 22.17 -20.00
CA ASP A 104 10.72 20.78 -20.14
C ASP A 104 11.90 20.45 -19.20
N GLN A 105 12.78 21.42 -18.92
CA GLN A 105 13.89 21.26 -17.98
C GLN A 105 13.39 21.06 -16.54
N GLN A 106 12.40 21.84 -16.09
CA GLN A 106 11.80 21.67 -14.76
C GLN A 106 11.12 20.30 -14.62
N MET A 107 10.46 19.82 -15.69
CA MET A 107 9.85 18.49 -15.68
C MET A 107 10.87 17.36 -15.49
N THR A 108 12.12 17.53 -15.89
CA THR A 108 13.17 16.52 -15.68
C THR A 108 13.65 16.41 -14.23
N LEU A 109 13.32 17.39 -13.38
CA LEU A 109 13.64 17.37 -11.94
C LEU A 109 12.66 16.49 -11.16
N VAL A 110 11.46 16.26 -11.69
CA VAL A 110 10.41 15.50 -11.00
C VAL A 110 10.66 14.00 -11.16
N ASP A 111 10.86 13.31 -10.04
CA ASP A 111 10.91 11.86 -10.01
C ASP A 111 9.53 11.24 -10.31
N GLY A 112 9.48 10.32 -11.27
CA GLY A 112 8.25 9.62 -11.61
C GLY A 112 7.13 10.55 -12.12
N LEU A 113 7.42 11.42 -13.10
CA LEU A 113 6.43 12.38 -13.64
C LEU A 113 5.09 11.73 -14.03
N LYS A 114 5.11 10.53 -14.64
CA LYS A 114 3.87 9.85 -15.05
C LYS A 114 3.12 9.31 -13.85
N GLU A 115 3.85 8.78 -12.89
CA GLU A 115 3.39 8.24 -11.62
C GLU A 115 2.74 9.36 -10.78
N GLU A 116 3.31 10.57 -10.78
CA GLU A 116 2.72 11.77 -10.15
C GLU A 116 1.41 12.20 -10.82
N ILE A 117 1.37 12.27 -12.16
CA ILE A 117 0.12 12.56 -12.90
C ILE A 117 -0.97 11.55 -12.56
N GLU A 118 -0.58 10.27 -12.50
CA GLU A 118 -1.48 9.17 -12.19
C GLU A 118 -1.96 9.22 -10.73
N ALA A 119 -1.09 9.57 -9.78
CA ALA A 119 -1.45 9.76 -8.39
C ALA A 119 -2.46 10.92 -8.22
N VAL A 120 -2.28 12.03 -8.95
CA VAL A 120 -3.29 13.12 -8.99
C VAL A 120 -4.59 12.64 -9.61
N ARG A 121 -4.54 11.90 -10.71
CA ARG A 121 -5.75 11.33 -11.34
C ARG A 121 -6.51 10.44 -10.36
N LYS A 122 -5.82 9.60 -9.57
CA LYS A 122 -6.42 8.72 -8.56
C LYS A 122 -6.99 9.50 -7.38
N LEU A 123 -6.31 10.54 -6.91
CA LEU A 123 -6.85 11.46 -5.90
C LEU A 123 -8.14 12.12 -6.38
N LEU A 124 -8.17 12.60 -7.63
CA LEU A 124 -9.36 13.18 -8.24
C LEU A 124 -10.47 12.14 -8.45
N CYS A 125 -10.13 10.88 -8.76
CA CYS A 125 -11.09 9.79 -8.76
C CYS A 125 -11.73 9.61 -7.37
N ALA A 126 -10.95 9.58 -6.30
CA ALA A 126 -11.48 9.48 -4.93
C ALA A 126 -12.42 10.65 -4.61
N ILE A 127 -11.98 11.90 -4.85
CA ILE A 127 -12.75 13.12 -4.59
C ILE A 127 -14.07 13.16 -5.38
N HIS A 128 -14.08 12.69 -6.63
CA HIS A 128 -15.26 12.71 -7.48
C HIS A 128 -15.99 11.36 -7.55
N SER A 129 -15.72 10.46 -6.60
CA SER A 129 -16.36 9.14 -6.48
C SER A 129 -16.32 8.31 -7.77
N ARG A 130 -15.18 8.35 -8.47
CA ARG A 130 -14.91 7.50 -9.64
C ARG A 130 -14.03 6.33 -9.25
N ASN A 131 -14.23 5.22 -9.95
CA ASN A 131 -13.41 4.02 -9.74
C ASN A 131 -11.96 4.28 -10.17
N TYR A 132 -11.03 3.74 -9.39
CA TYR A 132 -9.62 3.66 -9.68
C TYR A 132 -9.06 2.36 -9.09
N LYS A 133 -7.81 2.04 -9.42
CA LYS A 133 -7.08 0.89 -8.89
C LYS A 133 -5.76 1.32 -8.31
N ILE A 134 -5.33 0.62 -7.28
CA ILE A 134 -3.97 0.66 -6.76
C ILE A 134 -3.37 -0.69 -7.10
N GLU A 135 -2.22 -0.70 -7.76
CA GLU A 135 -1.56 -1.89 -8.30
C GLU A 135 -0.15 -2.08 -7.72
N THR A 136 0.45 -1.01 -7.19
CA THR A 136 1.80 -1.04 -6.59
C THR A 136 1.86 -0.23 -5.29
N THR A 137 2.89 -0.50 -4.48
CA THR A 137 3.15 0.18 -3.21
C THR A 137 3.50 1.65 -3.40
N ASP A 138 4.32 1.96 -4.42
CA ASP A 138 4.62 3.32 -4.87
C ASP A 138 3.35 4.13 -5.20
N GLU A 139 2.37 3.54 -5.89
CA GLU A 139 1.11 4.24 -6.20
C GLU A 139 0.30 4.59 -4.93
N LEU A 140 0.29 3.69 -3.94
CA LEU A 140 -0.38 3.94 -2.66
C LEU A 140 0.34 5.03 -1.86
N GLU A 141 1.67 4.99 -1.83
CA GLU A 141 2.50 5.97 -1.16
C GLU A 141 2.30 7.37 -1.75
N ARG A 142 2.44 7.53 -3.07
CA ARG A 142 2.24 8.81 -3.76
C ARG A 142 0.83 9.35 -3.57
N LEU A 143 -0.19 8.50 -3.70
CA LEU A 143 -1.58 8.91 -3.43
C LEU A 143 -1.76 9.37 -1.98
N THR A 144 -1.17 8.67 -1.01
CA THR A 144 -1.23 9.03 0.41
C THR A 144 -0.52 10.35 0.69
N HIS A 145 0.63 10.59 0.05
CA HIS A 145 1.36 11.85 0.16
C HIS A 145 0.55 13.04 -0.39
N LEU A 146 -0.02 12.90 -1.60
CA LEU A 146 -0.89 13.94 -2.18
C LEU A 146 -2.14 14.18 -1.32
N ALA A 147 -2.78 13.10 -0.84
CA ALA A 147 -3.95 13.20 0.02
C ALA A 147 -3.62 13.90 1.35
N ASN A 148 -2.45 13.63 1.94
CA ASN A 148 -2.00 14.32 3.14
C ASN A 148 -1.75 15.81 2.88
N TYR A 149 -1.05 16.14 1.79
CA TYR A 149 -0.75 17.52 1.41
C TYR A 149 -2.04 18.33 1.16
N TYR A 150 -2.93 17.80 0.32
CA TYR A 150 -4.21 18.42 0.00
C TYR A 150 -5.31 18.14 1.03
N ARG A 151 -4.99 17.61 2.21
CA ARG A 151 -5.93 17.37 3.32
C ARG A 151 -7.21 16.63 2.89
N ALA A 152 -7.00 15.52 2.20
CA ALA A 152 -8.00 14.64 1.58
C ALA A 152 -7.82 13.16 1.97
N LEU A 153 -7.10 12.88 3.07
CA LEU A 153 -6.92 11.51 3.57
C LEU A 153 -8.26 10.78 3.83
N PRO A 154 -9.29 11.42 4.44
CA PRO A 154 -10.55 10.72 4.72
C PRO A 154 -11.26 10.19 3.47
N VAL A 155 -11.33 10.98 2.39
CA VAL A 155 -11.98 10.53 1.15
C VAL A 155 -11.20 9.40 0.49
N VAL A 156 -9.86 9.48 0.49
CA VAL A 156 -9.02 8.42 -0.07
C VAL A 156 -9.19 7.13 0.71
N SER A 157 -9.18 7.20 2.05
CA SER A 157 -9.42 6.05 2.92
C SER A 157 -10.79 5.41 2.62
N GLY A 158 -11.85 6.21 2.53
CA GLY A 158 -13.21 5.73 2.26
C GLY A 158 -13.37 5.02 0.90
N THR A 159 -12.57 5.36 -0.10
CA THR A 159 -12.61 4.71 -1.43
C THR A 159 -11.58 3.59 -1.62
N LEU A 160 -10.63 3.45 -0.69
CA LEU A 160 -9.45 2.61 -0.88
C LEU A 160 -9.78 1.11 -0.92
N THR A 161 -10.78 0.64 -0.16
CA THR A 161 -11.21 -0.77 -0.21
C THR A 161 -11.62 -1.19 -1.64
N GLY A 162 -12.35 -0.35 -2.36
CA GLY A 162 -12.73 -0.61 -3.76
C GLY A 162 -11.54 -0.55 -4.72
N ALA A 163 -10.60 0.36 -4.45
CA ALA A 163 -9.39 0.51 -5.23
C ALA A 163 -8.40 -0.65 -5.07
N LEU A 164 -8.35 -1.26 -3.88
CA LEU A 164 -7.52 -2.42 -3.55
C LEU A 164 -8.16 -3.76 -3.95
N PHE A 165 -9.45 -3.79 -4.27
CA PHE A 165 -10.14 -5.03 -4.65
C PHE A 165 -9.47 -5.68 -5.86
N LYS A 166 -8.93 -6.90 -5.68
CA LYS A 166 -8.15 -7.66 -6.69
C LYS A 166 -6.95 -6.87 -7.22
N SER A 167 -6.29 -6.11 -6.35
CA SER A 167 -5.05 -5.42 -6.67
C SER A 167 -3.91 -6.42 -6.89
N SER A 168 -3.09 -6.17 -7.92
CA SER A 168 -1.82 -6.87 -8.15
C SER A 168 -0.79 -6.64 -7.05
N MET A 169 -0.97 -5.62 -6.19
CA MET A 169 -0.10 -5.36 -5.03
C MET A 169 -0.02 -6.58 -4.09
N PHE A 170 -1.10 -7.37 -4.03
CA PHE A 170 -1.18 -8.55 -3.17
C PHE A 170 -1.01 -9.86 -3.93
N GLU A 171 -0.68 -9.80 -5.23
CA GLU A 171 -0.35 -11.00 -6.00
C GLU A 171 1.09 -11.40 -5.72
N ALA A 172 1.31 -12.69 -5.47
CA ALA A 172 2.65 -13.23 -5.38
C ALA A 172 3.33 -13.10 -6.75
N SER A 173 4.45 -12.38 -6.81
CA SER A 173 5.31 -12.32 -7.99
C SER A 173 5.55 -13.74 -8.52
N THR A 174 5.24 -14.02 -9.80
CA THR A 174 5.57 -15.32 -10.40
C THR A 174 7.08 -15.57 -10.24
N PRO A 175 7.50 -16.76 -9.79
CA PRO A 175 8.90 -17.03 -9.47
C PRO A 175 9.75 -16.93 -10.73
N THR A 176 10.48 -15.84 -10.87
CA THR A 176 11.62 -15.77 -11.79
C THR A 176 12.80 -16.35 -11.02
N TYR A 177 13.39 -17.44 -11.55
CA TYR A 177 14.51 -18.20 -10.97
C TYR A 177 15.26 -17.50 -9.82
N GLY A 178 14.96 -17.91 -8.59
CA GLY A 178 15.76 -17.55 -7.40
C GLY A 178 15.27 -16.39 -6.54
N ALA A 179 14.24 -15.64 -6.94
CA ALA A 179 13.61 -14.63 -6.08
C ALA A 179 12.09 -14.90 -5.97
N LYS A 180 11.63 -15.26 -4.78
CA LYS A 180 10.22 -15.50 -4.43
C LYS A 180 9.77 -14.49 -3.38
N ASP A 181 10.05 -13.22 -3.62
CA ASP A 181 9.72 -12.17 -2.67
C ASP A 181 8.42 -11.48 -3.14
N CYS A 182 7.39 -11.50 -2.29
CA CYS A 182 6.27 -10.57 -2.46
C CYS A 182 6.77 -9.21 -1.98
N LYS A 183 6.79 -8.19 -2.83
CA LYS A 183 7.15 -6.81 -2.39
C LYS A 183 6.29 -6.34 -1.22
N CYS A 184 5.03 -6.78 -1.18
CA CYS A 184 4.10 -6.56 -0.08
C CYS A 184 4.61 -7.09 1.27
N HIS A 185 5.38 -8.18 1.23
CA HIS A 185 5.99 -8.81 2.38
C HIS A 185 7.12 -7.90 2.87
N ASP A 186 8.08 -7.54 2.02
CA ASP A 186 9.26 -6.76 2.39
C ASP A 186 8.92 -5.35 2.91
N GLU A 187 7.92 -4.69 2.34
CA GLU A 187 7.55 -3.30 2.69
C GLU A 187 6.51 -3.22 3.83
N SER A 188 6.33 -4.29 4.60
CA SER A 188 5.23 -4.42 5.57
C SER A 188 5.16 -3.28 6.59
N VAL A 189 6.29 -2.80 7.13
CA VAL A 189 6.31 -1.72 8.12
C VAL A 189 5.95 -0.37 7.49
N SER A 190 6.51 -0.05 6.32
CA SER A 190 6.16 1.17 5.58
C SER A 190 4.66 1.20 5.23
N LEU A 191 4.11 0.07 4.78
CA LEU A 191 2.71 -0.05 4.43
C LEU A 191 1.79 -0.02 5.66
N LEU A 192 2.24 -0.54 6.81
CA LEU A 192 1.55 -0.38 8.09
C LEU A 192 1.46 1.10 8.49
N LEU A 193 2.54 1.86 8.34
CA LEU A 193 2.56 3.31 8.64
C LEU A 193 1.66 4.10 7.67
N LEU A 194 1.65 3.75 6.38
CA LEU A 194 0.72 4.34 5.41
C LEU A 194 -0.73 4.02 5.76
N ALA A 195 -1.03 2.76 6.10
CA ALA A 195 -2.38 2.34 6.48
C ALA A 195 -2.86 3.06 7.76
N ARG A 196 -1.95 3.27 8.72
CA ARG A 196 -2.20 4.07 9.93
C ARG A 196 -2.50 5.52 9.59
N LYS A 197 -1.69 6.14 8.73
CA LYS A 197 -1.90 7.53 8.29
C LYS A 197 -3.22 7.73 7.54
N LEU A 198 -3.60 6.77 6.71
CA LEU A 198 -4.89 6.74 6.02
C LEU A 198 -6.06 6.38 6.95
N ARG A 199 -5.79 5.79 8.12
CA ARG A 199 -6.79 5.17 8.99
C ARG A 199 -7.65 4.12 8.27
N HIS A 200 -7.02 3.34 7.40
CA HIS A 200 -7.73 2.32 6.61
C HIS A 200 -7.67 0.96 7.30
N GLY A 201 -8.74 0.60 8.02
CA GLY A 201 -8.77 -0.57 8.92
C GLY A 201 -8.38 -1.89 8.28
N VAL A 202 -8.90 -2.21 7.08
CA VAL A 202 -8.58 -3.49 6.41
C VAL A 202 -7.09 -3.59 6.05
N LEU A 203 -6.51 -2.48 5.57
CA LEU A 203 -5.10 -2.43 5.17
C LEU A 203 -4.18 -2.46 6.39
N PHE A 204 -4.59 -1.76 7.46
CA PHE A 204 -3.84 -1.74 8.71
C PHE A 204 -3.77 -3.12 9.34
N ARG A 205 -4.89 -3.86 9.35
CA ARG A 205 -4.92 -5.24 9.84
C ARG A 205 -4.00 -6.16 9.06
N GLU A 206 -4.06 -6.08 7.73
CA GLU A 206 -3.22 -6.85 6.83
C GLU A 206 -1.74 -6.68 7.20
N TYR A 207 -1.26 -5.44 7.27
CA TYR A 207 0.16 -5.18 7.51
C TYR A 207 0.59 -5.35 8.96
N LEU A 208 -0.31 -5.16 9.94
CA LEU A 208 0.03 -5.48 11.32
C LEU A 208 0.23 -6.99 11.50
N ILE A 209 -0.56 -7.83 10.82
CA ILE A 209 -0.35 -9.28 10.80
C ILE A 209 1.03 -9.60 10.22
N HIS A 210 1.39 -8.99 9.08
CA HIS A 210 2.72 -9.18 8.48
C HIS A 210 3.85 -8.76 9.42
N THR A 211 3.75 -7.59 10.04
CA THR A 211 4.75 -7.03 10.97
C THR A 211 4.93 -7.89 12.21
N VAL A 212 3.83 -8.25 12.90
CA VAL A 212 3.89 -9.09 14.11
C VAL A 212 4.42 -10.48 13.78
N GLY A 213 3.95 -11.07 12.68
CA GLY A 213 4.30 -12.43 12.27
C GLY A 213 5.77 -12.63 11.88
N ARG A 214 6.49 -11.53 11.61
CA ARG A 214 7.90 -11.54 11.18
C ARG A 214 8.82 -10.80 12.14
N TRP A 215 8.33 -10.34 13.29
CA TRP A 215 9.01 -9.37 14.14
C TRP A 215 10.48 -9.69 14.40
N ASP A 216 10.79 -10.96 14.67
CA ASP A 216 12.16 -11.42 14.94
C ASP A 216 13.10 -11.31 13.73
N SER A 217 12.54 -11.29 12.51
CA SER A 217 13.26 -11.10 11.25
C SER A 217 13.29 -9.65 10.75
N LEU A 218 12.59 -8.72 11.39
CA LEU A 218 12.59 -7.32 11.00
C LEU A 218 13.96 -6.67 11.24
N PRO A 219 14.45 -5.83 10.30
CA PRO A 219 15.58 -4.95 10.55
C PRO A 219 15.34 -4.02 11.75
N ASP A 220 16.40 -3.71 12.51
CA ASP A 220 16.29 -2.83 13.68
C ASP A 220 15.78 -1.42 13.32
N ILE A 221 16.10 -0.93 12.12
CA ILE A 221 15.60 0.34 11.62
C ILE A 221 14.08 0.35 11.49
N GLU A 222 13.47 -0.76 11.07
CA GLU A 222 12.02 -0.88 10.93
C GLU A 222 11.33 -0.99 12.29
N LYS A 223 11.93 -1.73 13.22
CA LYS A 223 11.45 -1.77 14.62
C LYS A 223 11.46 -0.38 15.23
N LYS A 224 12.51 0.41 14.98
CA LYS A 224 12.62 1.79 15.44
C LYS A 224 11.49 2.68 14.93
N TYR A 225 11.10 2.58 13.65
CA TYR A 225 9.97 3.36 13.13
C TYR A 225 8.65 3.04 13.84
N ILE A 226 8.46 1.80 14.27
CA ILE A 226 7.30 1.40 15.08
C ILE A 226 7.41 1.98 16.49
N GLU A 227 8.60 1.93 17.09
CA GLU A 227 8.87 2.44 18.44
C GLU A 227 8.72 3.97 18.55
N GLU A 228 8.92 4.71 17.45
CA GLU A 228 8.68 6.16 17.39
C GLU A 228 7.20 6.53 17.56
N ASP A 229 6.27 5.60 17.28
CA ASP A 229 4.85 5.75 17.53
C ASP A 229 4.43 4.92 18.74
N GLN A 230 4.27 5.58 19.89
CA GLN A 230 4.01 4.90 21.17
C GLN A 230 2.74 4.03 21.16
N GLU A 231 1.69 4.47 20.48
CA GLU A 231 0.42 3.76 20.42
C GLU A 231 0.53 2.52 19.53
N LEU A 232 1.15 2.67 18.35
CA LEU A 232 1.42 1.55 17.45
C LEU A 232 2.39 0.55 18.10
N SER A 233 3.45 1.02 18.75
CA SER A 233 4.40 0.19 19.48
C SER A 233 3.71 -0.62 20.57
N THR A 234 2.86 0.01 21.38
CA THR A 234 2.10 -0.67 22.43
C THR A 234 1.18 -1.77 21.86
N LEU A 235 0.51 -1.48 20.74
CA LEU A 235 -0.34 -2.45 20.05
C LEU A 235 0.50 -3.63 19.53
N VAL A 236 1.60 -3.37 18.83
CA VAL A 236 2.50 -4.41 18.31
C VAL A 236 3.03 -5.30 19.43
N GLN A 237 3.51 -4.72 20.54
CA GLN A 237 3.99 -5.48 21.70
C GLN A 237 2.89 -6.34 22.32
N THR A 238 1.66 -5.81 22.42
CA THR A 238 0.50 -6.57 22.90
C THR A 238 0.22 -7.78 22.01
N LYS A 239 0.25 -7.60 20.68
CA LYS A 239 0.03 -8.69 19.73
C LYS A 239 1.18 -9.70 19.71
N LEU A 240 2.43 -9.25 19.88
CA LEU A 240 3.58 -10.13 20.02
C LEU A 240 3.48 -11.00 21.27
N LYS A 241 3.09 -10.42 22.40
CA LYS A 241 2.86 -11.18 23.64
C LYS A 241 1.82 -12.29 23.41
N LEU A 242 0.69 -11.99 22.77
CA LEU A 242 -0.32 -13.00 22.44
C LEU A 242 0.23 -14.09 21.51
N LEU A 243 0.99 -13.73 20.49
CA LEU A 243 1.64 -14.70 19.59
C LEU A 243 2.61 -15.61 20.36
N TYR A 244 3.48 -15.03 21.18
CA TYR A 244 4.45 -15.80 21.97
C TYR A 244 3.79 -16.66 23.05
N GLU A 245 2.68 -16.23 23.64
CA GLU A 245 1.88 -17.06 24.55
C GLU A 245 1.30 -18.29 23.84
N ILE A 246 0.74 -18.12 22.63
CA ILE A 246 0.25 -19.25 21.82
C ILE A 246 1.42 -20.17 21.46
N LEU A 247 2.56 -19.62 21.01
CA LEU A 247 3.75 -20.39 20.69
C LEU A 247 4.25 -21.22 21.88
N ALA A 248 4.37 -20.61 23.06
CA ALA A 248 4.82 -21.30 24.26
C ALA A 248 3.86 -22.43 24.65
N LYS A 249 2.55 -22.21 24.57
CA LYS A 249 1.54 -23.25 24.82
C LYS A 249 1.66 -24.40 23.82
N THR A 250 1.76 -24.07 22.52
CA THR A 250 1.92 -25.07 21.45
C THR A 250 3.20 -25.89 21.63
N GLN A 251 4.33 -25.25 21.93
CA GLN A 251 5.59 -25.94 22.22
C GLN A 251 5.48 -26.86 23.44
N SER A 252 4.84 -26.40 24.51
CA SER A 252 4.64 -27.19 25.73
C SER A 252 3.78 -28.43 25.45
N ALA A 253 2.66 -28.25 24.75
CA ALA A 253 1.76 -29.34 24.38
C ALA A 253 2.44 -30.33 23.42
N LEU A 254 3.26 -29.84 22.48
CA LEU A 254 4.04 -30.66 21.56
C LEU A 254 5.07 -31.51 22.30
N LEU A 255 5.81 -30.90 23.23
CA LEU A 255 6.78 -31.59 24.07
C LEU A 255 6.12 -32.65 24.96
N TRP A 256 4.95 -32.34 25.51
CA TRP A 256 4.19 -33.30 26.32
C TRP A 256 3.75 -34.52 25.49
N ALA A 257 3.15 -34.27 24.32
CA ALA A 257 2.73 -35.34 23.41
C ALA A 257 3.90 -36.21 22.92
N LEU A 258 5.09 -35.62 22.78
CA LEU A 258 6.33 -36.34 22.50
C LEU A 258 6.74 -37.28 23.64
N VAL A 259 6.77 -36.76 24.87
CA VAL A 259 7.18 -37.53 26.06
C VAL A 259 6.24 -38.70 26.31
N GLU A 260 4.94 -38.51 26.06
CA GLU A 260 3.94 -39.58 26.18
C GLU A 260 3.95 -40.56 25.00
N GLY A 261 4.83 -40.39 24.02
CA GLY A 261 4.92 -41.26 22.84
C GLY A 261 3.71 -41.17 21.91
N LYS A 262 2.88 -40.12 22.06
CA LYS A 262 1.66 -39.90 21.27
C LYS A 262 1.95 -39.44 19.85
N LEU A 263 3.16 -38.92 19.61
CA LEU A 263 3.66 -38.49 18.31
C LEU A 263 4.84 -39.37 17.88
N ALA A 264 4.56 -40.52 17.27
CA ALA A 264 5.57 -41.30 16.54
C ALA A 264 6.15 -40.55 15.32
N VAL A 265 5.50 -39.44 14.93
CA VAL A 265 5.64 -38.65 13.69
C VAL A 265 6.85 -37.72 13.67
N LEU A 266 7.40 -37.35 14.83
CA LEU A 266 8.47 -36.35 14.88
C LEU A 266 9.81 -36.85 14.31
N TYR A 267 10.07 -38.15 14.37
CA TYR A 267 11.29 -38.72 13.78
C TYR A 267 11.31 -38.62 12.25
N THR A 268 10.15 -38.69 11.58
CA THR A 268 10.06 -38.53 10.11
C THR A 268 10.06 -37.07 9.69
N ALA A 269 9.37 -36.20 10.44
CA ALA A 269 9.30 -34.76 10.14
C ALA A 269 10.62 -34.01 10.40
N ILE A 270 11.38 -34.38 11.43
CA ILE A 270 12.68 -33.77 11.75
C ILE A 270 13.79 -34.31 10.83
N GLY A 271 13.74 -35.58 10.43
CA GLY A 271 14.75 -36.22 9.59
C GLY A 271 14.77 -35.75 8.12
N GLY A 272 13.75 -35.01 7.68
CA GLY A 272 13.52 -34.70 6.27
C GLY A 272 14.13 -33.41 5.72
N SER A 273 14.13 -32.27 6.43
CA SER A 273 14.40 -30.99 5.75
C SER A 273 14.74 -29.75 6.60
N TYR A 274 14.93 -29.83 7.92
CA TYR A 274 15.10 -28.61 8.73
C TYR A 274 16.53 -28.39 9.23
N PRO A 275 17.23 -27.32 8.79
CA PRO A 275 18.62 -27.06 9.16
C PRO A 275 18.82 -26.56 10.60
N THR A 276 17.76 -26.46 11.42
CA THR A 276 17.86 -26.08 12.83
C THR A 276 17.25 -27.16 13.74
N PRO A 277 18.03 -27.77 14.65
CA PRO A 277 17.60 -28.88 15.50
C PRO A 277 16.72 -28.45 16.70
N LEU A 278 16.18 -27.23 16.68
CA LEU A 278 15.37 -26.70 17.77
C LEU A 278 13.89 -26.90 17.44
N ILE A 279 13.28 -27.90 18.09
CA ILE A 279 11.82 -28.03 18.14
C ILE A 279 11.26 -26.68 18.60
N GLY A 280 10.46 -26.07 17.73
CA GLY A 280 9.80 -24.79 17.97
C GLY A 280 10.50 -23.56 17.39
N GLY A 281 11.61 -23.72 16.65
CA GLY A 281 12.41 -22.62 16.13
C GLY A 281 11.99 -22.02 14.78
N SER A 282 11.00 -22.60 14.08
CA SER A 282 10.56 -22.10 12.77
C SER A 282 9.08 -22.38 12.50
N VAL A 283 8.39 -21.42 11.86
CA VAL A 283 7.01 -21.55 11.38
C VAL A 283 6.83 -22.79 10.50
N SER A 284 7.81 -23.06 9.62
CA SER A 284 7.77 -24.18 8.69
C SER A 284 7.73 -25.55 9.37
N MET A 285 8.39 -25.67 10.53
CA MET A 285 8.36 -26.89 11.31
C MET A 285 6.93 -27.19 11.79
N TYR A 286 6.23 -26.18 12.34
CA TYR A 286 4.85 -26.36 12.76
C TYR A 286 3.94 -26.71 11.57
N ARG A 287 4.13 -26.06 10.41
CA ARG A 287 3.37 -26.40 9.22
C ARG A 287 3.60 -27.83 8.75
N ALA A 288 4.85 -28.28 8.66
CA ALA A 288 5.14 -29.64 8.24
C ALA A 288 4.56 -30.67 9.20
N LEU A 289 4.69 -30.46 10.52
CA LEU A 289 4.06 -31.32 11.51
C LEU A 289 2.53 -31.36 11.34
N PHE A 290 1.91 -30.21 11.07
CA PHE A 290 0.47 -30.11 10.89
C PHE A 290 -0.05 -30.80 9.62
N ASP A 291 0.71 -30.72 8.53
CA ASP A 291 0.33 -31.30 7.24
C ASP A 291 0.61 -32.83 7.18
N GLU A 292 1.25 -33.42 8.20
CA GLU A 292 1.41 -34.87 8.32
C GLU A 292 0.06 -35.56 8.59
N HIS A 293 -0.22 -36.64 7.87
CA HIS A 293 -1.52 -37.33 7.94
C HIS A 293 -1.86 -37.81 9.36
N SER A 294 -0.85 -38.30 10.07
CA SER A 294 -0.95 -38.79 11.45
C SER A 294 -1.19 -37.68 12.47
N PHE A 295 -0.98 -36.41 12.10
CA PHE A 295 -1.34 -35.28 12.94
C PHE A 295 -2.86 -35.06 12.97
N HIS A 296 -3.57 -35.46 11.90
CA HIS A 296 -5.03 -35.35 11.87
C HIS A 296 -5.72 -36.30 12.86
N ASP A 297 -5.11 -37.45 13.17
CA ASP A 297 -5.60 -38.40 14.19
C ASP A 297 -5.61 -37.79 15.61
N LEU A 298 -4.92 -36.64 15.82
CA LEU A 298 -4.89 -35.96 17.12
C LEU A 298 -6.17 -35.19 17.44
N PHE A 299 -6.95 -34.81 16.41
CA PHE A 299 -8.22 -34.10 16.60
C PHE A 299 -9.33 -35.00 17.16
N ASP A 300 -9.24 -36.30 16.89
CA ASP A 300 -10.25 -37.28 17.30
C ASP A 300 -10.06 -37.76 18.74
N LYS A 301 -8.87 -37.55 19.33
CA LYS A 301 -8.53 -37.97 20.69
C LYS A 301 -8.59 -36.79 21.65
N GLU A 302 -9.42 -36.92 22.69
CA GLU A 302 -9.61 -35.87 23.70
C GLU A 302 -8.30 -35.44 24.36
N GLU A 303 -7.37 -36.37 24.57
CA GLU A 303 -6.06 -36.10 25.19
C GLU A 303 -5.09 -35.30 24.32
N THR A 304 -5.28 -35.23 23.00
CA THR A 304 -4.40 -34.51 22.07
C THR A 304 -5.09 -33.37 21.34
N ARG A 305 -6.40 -33.21 21.57
CA ARG A 305 -7.22 -32.17 20.97
C ARG A 305 -6.70 -30.77 21.23
N GLU A 306 -6.23 -30.50 22.45
CA GLU A 306 -5.65 -29.19 22.81
C GLU A 306 -4.47 -28.83 21.91
N LEU A 307 -3.56 -29.78 21.63
CA LEU A 307 -2.44 -29.56 20.72
C LEU A 307 -2.92 -29.29 19.28
N GLY A 308 -3.93 -30.02 18.81
CA GLY A 308 -4.56 -29.79 17.51
C GLY A 308 -5.14 -28.38 17.40
N ASP A 309 -5.91 -27.94 18.40
CA ASP A 309 -6.55 -26.62 18.46
C ASP A 309 -5.51 -25.48 18.54
N LEU A 310 -4.43 -25.68 19.31
CA LEU A 310 -3.30 -24.74 19.40
C LEU A 310 -2.56 -24.62 18.06
N MET A 311 -2.31 -25.72 17.37
CA MET A 311 -1.65 -25.72 16.06
C MET A 311 -2.52 -25.08 14.98
N LEU A 312 -3.83 -25.37 14.96
CA LEU A 312 -4.79 -24.68 14.10
C LEU A 312 -4.77 -23.18 14.34
N SER A 313 -4.78 -22.77 15.61
CA SER A 313 -4.75 -21.37 16.01
C SER A 313 -3.46 -20.69 15.55
N LEU A 314 -2.30 -21.33 15.76
CA LEU A 314 -0.99 -20.80 15.42
C LEU A 314 -0.77 -20.66 13.91
N LEU A 315 -1.29 -21.61 13.12
CA LEU A 315 -1.09 -21.69 11.67
C LEU A 315 -2.23 -21.06 10.85
N LYS A 316 -3.20 -20.45 11.51
CA LYS A 316 -4.31 -19.75 10.88
C LYS A 316 -3.82 -18.58 10.04
N ASN A 317 -4.42 -18.40 8.86
CA ASN A 317 -4.23 -17.22 8.03
C ASN A 317 -5.41 -16.26 8.25
N ASN A 318 -5.13 -15.07 8.79
CA ASN A 318 -6.14 -14.02 9.02
C ASN A 318 -6.04 -12.84 8.02
N LEU A 319 -5.28 -12.98 6.93
CA LEU A 319 -5.22 -11.97 5.88
C LEU A 319 -6.57 -11.82 5.16
N ALA A 320 -6.84 -10.65 4.60
CA ALA A 320 -8.12 -10.28 3.99
C ALA A 320 -8.00 -9.67 2.59
N LEU A 321 -6.89 -8.99 2.26
CA LEU A 321 -6.75 -8.24 1.00
C LEU A 321 -6.11 -9.03 -0.14
N GLY A 322 -5.36 -10.08 0.19
CA GLY A 322 -4.83 -11.03 -0.78
C GLY A 322 -4.25 -12.27 -0.11
N CYS A 323 -3.66 -13.16 -0.91
CA CYS A 323 -3.01 -14.37 -0.41
C CYS A 323 -3.86 -15.26 0.53
N LEU A 324 -5.20 -15.23 0.38
CA LEU A 324 -6.15 -16.01 1.20
C LEU A 324 -5.91 -17.52 1.14
N GLY A 325 -5.38 -18.01 0.01
CA GLY A 325 -5.03 -19.42 -0.19
C GLY A 325 -3.64 -19.80 0.34
N GLU A 326 -2.85 -18.82 0.79
CA GLU A 326 -1.49 -19.08 1.25
C GLU A 326 -1.49 -19.66 2.65
N LYS A 327 -0.54 -20.57 2.88
CA LYS A 327 -0.34 -21.26 4.15
C LYS A 327 0.90 -20.71 4.84
N SER A 328 0.72 -20.15 6.04
CA SER A 328 1.83 -19.81 6.94
C SER A 328 2.73 -21.02 7.15
N GLY A 329 4.06 -20.86 7.01
CA GLY A 329 5.02 -21.95 7.19
C GLY A 329 5.18 -22.90 6.00
N LYS A 330 4.50 -22.68 4.87
CA LYS A 330 4.67 -23.57 3.71
C LYS A 330 6.09 -23.43 3.15
N VAL A 331 6.82 -24.55 3.06
CA VAL A 331 8.13 -24.61 2.41
C VAL A 331 8.00 -24.09 0.98
N ASP A 332 8.94 -23.24 0.56
CA ASP A 332 8.95 -22.59 -0.75
C ASP A 332 7.76 -21.63 -1.01
N GLY A 333 6.99 -21.30 0.03
CA GLY A 333 5.88 -20.35 0.00
C GLY A 333 6.28 -18.95 0.49
N ILE A 334 5.51 -17.93 0.11
CA ILE A 334 5.82 -16.52 0.43
C ILE A 334 5.79 -16.19 1.93
N PHE A 335 5.12 -17.02 2.74
CA PHE A 335 5.03 -16.90 4.19
C PHE A 335 5.72 -18.05 4.93
N GLU A 336 6.77 -18.63 4.33
CA GLU A 336 7.52 -19.73 4.94
C GLU A 336 7.99 -19.40 6.36
N LYS A 337 8.44 -18.17 6.60
CA LYS A 337 9.00 -17.75 7.90
C LYS A 337 8.07 -16.83 8.70
N THR A 338 6.78 -16.78 8.35
CA THR A 338 5.86 -15.75 8.90
C THR A 338 4.59 -16.38 9.48
N PHE A 339 4.28 -16.06 10.72
CA PHE A 339 2.97 -16.38 11.32
C PHE A 339 1.90 -15.41 10.81
N LEU A 340 0.69 -15.90 10.53
CA LEU A 340 -0.42 -15.09 10.01
C LEU A 340 -1.65 -15.09 10.93
N CYS A 341 -1.48 -15.57 12.16
CA CYS A 341 -2.57 -15.86 13.10
C CYS A 341 -2.95 -14.68 14.00
N THR A 342 -2.23 -13.57 13.93
CA THR A 342 -2.58 -12.33 14.64
C THR A 342 -3.99 -11.89 14.25
N LYS A 343 -4.79 -11.46 15.23
CA LYS A 343 -6.13 -10.92 15.04
C LYS A 343 -6.23 -9.56 15.71
N ILE A 344 -6.91 -8.63 15.05
CA ILE A 344 -7.10 -7.25 15.51
C ILE A 344 -8.57 -6.90 15.34
N GLU A 345 -9.23 -6.58 16.45
CA GLU A 345 -10.63 -6.16 16.47
C GLU A 345 -10.76 -4.66 16.11
N ASP A 346 -11.99 -4.16 15.98
CA ASP A 346 -12.28 -2.76 15.64
C ASP A 346 -11.94 -1.79 16.78
N ASP A 347 -12.11 -2.22 18.03
CA ASP A 347 -11.80 -1.45 19.24
C ASP A 347 -10.30 -1.38 19.57
N GLU A 348 -9.49 -2.17 18.88
CA GLU A 348 -8.02 -2.14 18.99
C GLU A 348 -7.35 -1.27 17.92
N LEU A 349 -8.14 -0.69 17.00
CA LEU A 349 -7.60 0.26 16.03
C LEU A 349 -7.17 1.53 16.76
N PRO A 350 -6.00 2.08 16.39
CA PRO A 350 -5.43 3.21 17.10
C PRO A 350 -5.96 4.56 16.59
N TRP A 351 -7.26 4.59 16.28
CA TRP A 351 -8.02 5.78 15.92
C TRP A 351 -9.49 5.53 16.16
N ASP A 352 -10.25 6.61 16.34
CA ASP A 352 -11.70 6.53 16.47
C ASP A 352 -12.34 6.27 15.09
N LEU A 353 -13.11 5.18 14.98
CA LEU A 353 -13.88 4.84 13.78
C LEU A 353 -15.04 5.81 13.52
N GLY A 354 -15.50 6.54 14.53
CA GLY A 354 -16.54 7.56 14.41
C GLY A 354 -16.03 8.93 13.97
N GLU A 355 -14.72 9.17 14.04
CA GLU A 355 -14.12 10.42 13.57
C GLU A 355 -14.13 10.46 12.04
N ILE A 356 -14.75 11.49 11.45
CA ILE A 356 -14.92 11.63 9.99
C ILE A 356 -14.07 12.76 9.35
N ASP A 357 -13.46 13.61 10.17
CA ASP A 357 -12.70 14.80 9.75
C ASP A 357 -11.37 14.84 10.52
N TRP A 358 -10.38 14.07 10.03
CA TRP A 358 -9.06 13.91 10.63
C TRP A 358 -7.89 14.34 9.71
#